data_AF-V6IB23-F1
#
_entry.id   AF-V6IB23-F1
#
_cell.length_a   1.000
_cell.length_b   1.000
_cell.length_c   1.000
_cell.angle_alpha   90.00
_cell.angle_beta   90.00
_cell.angle_gamma   90.00
#
_symmetry.space_group_name_H-M   'P 1'
#
loop_
_entity.id
_entity.type
_entity.pdbx_description
1 polymer ?
#
loop_
_entity_poly.entity_id
_entity_poly.type
_entity_poly.pdbx_seq_one_letter_code
_entity_poly.pdbx_strand_id
1 'polypeptide(L)'
;MHSLQVYFRSCLSPIYIQTVFKIRESELSILKDDRLAFGMGTKFRKFLGIHFALEKKNIRNVVLQGELHSNALAAFAFLFCNFGYQVRTICYTRDQNKTSANSIFVRRNSHFLKEYNSRLEWKKKVFEIESEVAEEFEMIKNTDENEVLIPEYGFCRGALHGLDSLWEQIPIERYDRLAIDIGSGVTWLSANRFFQNRIPVIGVCIGLPKKRCLVG
;
A
#
# COMPACT_ATOMS: atom_id res chain seq x y z
N MET A 1 -0.46 -7.29 -23.25
CA MET A 1 -0.32 -6.41 -22.07
C MET A 1 -1.18 -5.19 -22.27
N HIS A 2 -2.01 -4.83 -21.29
CA HIS A 2 -2.86 -3.63 -21.37
C HIS A 2 -1.98 -2.37 -21.43
N SER A 3 -2.32 -1.40 -22.27
CA SER A 3 -1.59 -0.12 -22.42
C SER A 3 -1.28 0.60 -21.10
N LEU A 4 -2.17 0.48 -20.12
CA LEU A 4 -2.03 1.02 -18.77
C LEU A 4 -0.87 0.39 -17.98
N GLN A 5 -0.61 -0.90 -18.14
CA GLN A 5 0.47 -1.58 -17.42
C GLN A 5 1.85 -1.09 -17.89
N VAL A 6 2.00 -0.88 -19.20
CA VAL A 6 3.22 -0.32 -19.80
C VAL A 6 3.43 1.11 -19.34
N TYR A 7 2.38 1.93 -19.38
CA TYR A 7 2.41 3.31 -18.89
C TYR A 7 2.84 3.37 -17.42
N PHE A 8 2.21 2.60 -16.53
CA PHE A 8 2.53 2.68 -15.11
C PHE A 8 3.95 2.22 -14.79
N ARG A 9 4.46 1.19 -15.49
CA ARG A 9 5.86 0.77 -15.32
C ARG A 9 6.83 1.88 -15.75
N SER A 10 6.50 2.62 -16.82
CA SER A 10 7.32 3.76 -17.27
C SER A 10 7.37 4.89 -16.24
N CYS A 11 6.36 5.05 -15.39
CA CYS A 11 6.34 6.09 -14.36
C CYS A 11 7.22 5.76 -13.13
N LEU A 12 7.75 4.54 -13.00
CA LEU A 12 8.52 4.12 -11.82
C LEU A 12 9.91 4.73 -11.74
N SER A 13 10.43 5.18 -12.88
CA SER A 13 11.78 5.73 -13.04
C SER A 13 11.81 6.73 -14.20
N PRO A 14 12.54 7.86 -14.08
CA PRO A 14 13.32 8.27 -12.92
C PRO A 14 12.43 8.77 -11.77
N ILE A 15 12.91 8.64 -10.53
CA ILE A 15 12.30 9.34 -9.39
C ILE A 15 12.49 10.85 -9.52
N TYR A 16 11.54 11.62 -8.98
CA TYR A 16 11.63 13.07 -8.93
C TYR A 16 11.89 13.53 -7.50
N ILE A 17 13.05 14.15 -7.26
CA ILE A 17 13.40 14.77 -5.99
C ILE A 17 13.54 16.28 -6.21
N GLN A 18 12.85 17.06 -5.39
CA GLN A 18 12.83 18.52 -5.47
C GLN A 18 13.34 19.12 -4.16
N THR A 19 14.40 19.93 -4.22
CA THR A 19 14.80 20.79 -3.11
C THR A 19 13.74 21.87 -2.91
N VAL A 20 13.15 21.92 -1.72
CA VAL A 20 12.10 22.90 -1.37
C VAL A 20 12.60 24.00 -0.46
N PHE A 21 13.72 23.77 0.23
CA PHE A 21 14.34 24.75 1.10
C PHE A 21 15.85 24.52 1.10
N LYS A 22 16.61 25.60 0.98
CA LYS A 22 18.07 25.56 1.03
C LYS A 22 18.62 26.85 1.64
N ILE A 23 19.31 26.70 2.76
CA ILE A 23 20.16 27.72 3.37
C ILE A 23 21.59 27.19 3.42
N ARG A 24 22.56 28.02 3.85
CA ARG A 24 23.99 27.65 3.84
C ARG A 24 24.28 26.34 4.58
N GLU A 25 23.57 26.07 5.67
CA GLU A 25 23.83 24.93 6.58
C GLU A 25 22.79 23.81 6.50
N SER A 26 21.71 23.98 5.72
CA SER A 26 20.62 23.01 5.72
C SER A 26 19.87 22.99 4.40
N GLU A 27 19.55 21.79 3.95
CA GLU A 27 18.74 21.55 2.75
C GLU A 27 17.59 20.61 3.10
N LEU A 28 16.39 20.93 2.62
CA LEU A 28 15.24 20.03 2.64
C LEU A 28 14.84 19.71 1.21
N SER A 29 14.85 18.41 0.91
CA SER A 29 14.42 17.86 -0.37
C SER A 29 13.23 16.93 -0.18
N ILE A 30 12.31 16.94 -1.14
CA ILE A 30 11.10 16.10 -1.14
C ILE A 30 11.15 15.18 -2.35
N LEU A 31 11.05 13.87 -2.09
CA LEU A 31 10.78 12.86 -3.12
C LEU A 31 9.28 12.87 -3.45
N LYS A 32 8.96 13.13 -4.71
CA LYS A 32 7.59 13.26 -5.23
C LYS A 32 7.08 11.95 -5.82
N ASP A 33 6.83 10.98 -4.94
CA ASP A 33 6.19 9.73 -5.36
C ASP A 33 4.67 9.91 -5.49
N ASP A 34 4.10 11.01 -4.98
CA ASP A 34 2.66 11.30 -4.95
C ASP A 34 2.00 11.34 -6.33
N ARG A 35 2.75 11.58 -7.41
CA ARG A 35 2.22 11.64 -8.78
C ARG A 35 2.18 10.27 -9.47
N LEU A 36 2.77 9.25 -8.86
CA LEU A 36 2.87 7.91 -9.45
C LEU A 36 1.48 7.27 -9.61
N ALA A 37 1.25 6.69 -10.79
CA ALA A 37 0.04 5.96 -11.15
C ALA A 37 -1.27 6.71 -10.83
N PHE A 38 -1.45 7.89 -11.43
CA PHE A 38 -2.64 8.75 -11.24
C PHE A 38 -2.87 9.15 -9.77
N GLY A 39 -1.80 9.40 -9.02
CA GLY A 39 -1.92 9.88 -7.64
C GLY A 39 -1.91 8.79 -6.56
N MET A 40 -1.77 7.51 -6.94
CA MET A 40 -1.77 6.39 -5.99
C MET A 40 -0.49 6.33 -5.13
N GLY A 41 0.60 6.89 -5.67
CA GLY A 41 1.87 7.04 -5.00
C GLY A 41 2.53 5.73 -4.59
N THR A 42 3.13 5.69 -3.41
CA THR A 42 3.86 4.52 -2.88
C THR A 42 3.02 3.23 -2.85
N LYS A 43 1.69 3.32 -2.88
CA LYS A 43 0.78 2.17 -2.94
C LYS A 43 0.91 1.42 -4.27
N PHE A 44 1.23 2.11 -5.35
CA PHE A 44 1.50 1.46 -6.63
C PHE A 44 2.73 0.57 -6.56
N ARG A 45 3.81 1.03 -5.91
CA ARG A 45 5.03 0.22 -5.70
C ARG A 45 4.75 -1.01 -4.84
N LYS A 46 4.00 -0.83 -3.75
CA LYS A 46 3.53 -1.94 -2.90
C LYS A 46 2.73 -2.95 -3.71
N PHE A 47 1.76 -2.47 -4.48
CA PHE A 47 0.95 -3.29 -5.37
C PHE A 47 1.82 -4.09 -6.35
N LEU A 48 2.81 -3.48 -7.00
CA LEU A 48 3.66 -4.19 -7.96
C LEU A 48 4.39 -5.38 -7.33
N GLY A 49 4.94 -5.19 -6.13
CA GLY A 49 5.60 -6.28 -5.41
C GLY A 49 4.64 -7.42 -5.05
N ILE A 50 3.41 -7.09 -4.65
CA ILE A 50 2.34 -8.08 -4.42
C ILE A 50 1.94 -8.77 -5.72
N HIS A 51 1.69 -8.00 -6.78
CA HIS A 51 1.31 -8.47 -8.11
C HIS A 51 2.34 -9.47 -8.65
N PHE A 52 3.64 -9.18 -8.55
CA PHE A 52 4.68 -10.12 -8.97
C PHE A 52 4.69 -11.41 -8.13
N ALA A 53 4.42 -11.32 -6.83
CA ALA A 53 4.31 -12.50 -5.98
C ALA A 53 3.11 -13.38 -6.38
N LEU A 54 1.97 -12.76 -6.69
CA LEU A 54 0.75 -13.47 -7.12
C LEU A 54 0.88 -14.03 -8.54
N GLU A 55 1.50 -13.31 -9.48
CA GLU A 55 1.72 -13.79 -10.85
C GLU A 55 2.58 -15.05 -10.88
N LYS A 56 3.62 -15.13 -10.04
CA LYS A 56 4.45 -16.34 -9.91
C LYS A 56 3.66 -17.57 -9.48
N LYS A 57 2.57 -17.37 -8.72
CA LYS A 57 1.66 -18.43 -8.27
C LYS A 57 0.44 -18.59 -9.19
N ASN A 58 0.37 -17.84 -10.29
CA ASN A 58 -0.78 -17.79 -11.21
C ASN A 58 -2.11 -17.44 -10.52
N ILE A 59 -2.08 -16.57 -9.49
CA ILE A 59 -3.27 -16.17 -8.73
C ILE A 59 -3.87 -14.91 -9.34
N ARG A 60 -5.18 -14.92 -9.58
CA ARG A 60 -5.95 -13.79 -10.14
C ARG A 60 -7.16 -13.37 -9.31
N ASN A 61 -7.49 -14.09 -8.24
CA ASN A 61 -8.63 -13.78 -7.38
C ASN A 61 -8.11 -13.27 -6.05
N VAL A 62 -8.47 -12.03 -5.70
CA VAL A 62 -7.98 -11.36 -4.48
C VAL A 62 -9.12 -10.84 -3.63
N VAL A 63 -8.96 -11.01 -2.32
CA VAL A 63 -9.81 -10.41 -1.30
C VAL A 63 -9.07 -9.22 -0.71
N LEU A 64 -9.62 -8.02 -0.86
CA LEU A 64 -9.10 -6.79 -0.27
C LEU A 64 -9.84 -6.47 1.03
N GLN A 65 -9.13 -5.88 1.98
CA GLN A 65 -9.68 -5.52 3.28
C GLN A 65 -9.21 -4.14 3.78
N GLY A 66 -10.06 -3.49 4.57
CA GLY A 66 -9.74 -2.24 5.25
C GLY A 66 -10.92 -1.29 5.43
N GLU A 67 -10.62 -0.03 5.71
CA GLU A 67 -11.61 1.04 5.81
C GLU A 67 -12.00 1.55 4.42
N LEU A 68 -13.31 1.69 4.18
CA LEU A 68 -13.90 2.02 2.88
C LEU A 68 -13.39 3.35 2.30
N HIS A 69 -13.16 4.35 3.15
CA HIS A 69 -12.68 5.66 2.73
C HIS A 69 -11.15 5.78 2.72
N SER A 70 -10.42 4.69 2.91
CA SER A 70 -8.96 4.73 3.02
C SER A 70 -8.30 4.84 1.65
N ASN A 71 -7.22 5.62 1.59
CA ASN A 71 -6.39 5.73 0.39
C ASN A 71 -5.83 4.36 -0.03
N ALA A 72 -5.56 3.47 0.93
CA ALA A 72 -4.95 2.17 0.69
C ALA A 72 -5.90 1.23 -0.04
N LEU A 73 -7.12 1.07 0.49
CA LEU A 73 -8.11 0.20 -0.11
C LEU A 73 -8.52 0.69 -1.50
N ALA A 74 -8.73 2.00 -1.66
CA ALA A 74 -9.07 2.61 -2.94
C ALA A 74 -8.00 2.37 -4.00
N ALA A 75 -6.71 2.56 -3.65
CA ALA A 75 -5.61 2.33 -4.58
C ALA A 75 -5.50 0.85 -4.96
N PHE A 76 -5.60 -0.06 -4.00
CA PHE A 76 -5.50 -1.49 -4.30
C PHE A 76 -6.68 -1.99 -5.12
N ALA A 77 -7.91 -1.60 -4.79
CA ALA A 77 -9.08 -1.96 -5.60
C ALA A 77 -8.89 -1.53 -7.05
N PHE A 78 -8.50 -0.27 -7.27
CA PHE A 78 -8.21 0.25 -8.60
C PHE A 78 -7.09 -0.53 -9.31
N LEU A 79 -5.94 -0.72 -8.66
CA LEU A 79 -4.77 -1.34 -9.28
C LEU A 79 -4.99 -2.82 -9.59
N PHE A 80 -5.53 -3.61 -8.65
CA PHE A 80 -5.83 -5.02 -8.90
C PHE A 80 -6.86 -5.18 -10.03
N CYS A 81 -7.96 -4.42 -9.99
CA CYS A 81 -8.99 -4.48 -11.04
C CYS A 81 -8.40 -4.14 -12.42
N ASN A 82 -7.61 -3.06 -12.53
CA ASN A 82 -7.03 -2.64 -13.81
C ASN A 82 -5.88 -3.55 -14.29
N PHE A 83 -5.33 -4.40 -13.42
CA PHE A 83 -4.36 -5.42 -13.79
C PHE A 83 -5.00 -6.80 -14.04
N GLY A 84 -6.33 -6.85 -14.15
CA GLY A 84 -7.07 -8.04 -14.57
C GLY A 84 -7.30 -9.06 -13.45
N TYR A 85 -7.31 -8.63 -12.19
CA TYR A 85 -7.70 -9.48 -11.07
C TYR A 85 -9.21 -9.42 -10.85
N GLN A 86 -9.77 -10.55 -10.43
CA GLN A 86 -11.09 -10.58 -9.80
C GLN A 86 -10.94 -10.04 -8.38
N VAL A 87 -11.66 -8.96 -8.08
CA VAL A 87 -11.53 -8.22 -6.83
C VAL A 87 -12.78 -8.40 -5.99
N ARG A 88 -12.66 -9.11 -4.87
CA ARG A 88 -13.62 -9.12 -3.79
C ARG A 88 -13.13 -8.18 -2.69
N THR A 89 -14.01 -7.36 -2.13
CA THR A 89 -13.64 -6.41 -1.08
C THR A 89 -14.52 -6.60 0.15
N ILE A 90 -13.90 -6.70 1.31
CA ILE A 90 -14.52 -6.80 2.63
C ILE A 90 -14.06 -5.59 3.45
N CYS A 91 -14.93 -4.60 3.65
CA CYS A 91 -14.54 -3.32 4.24
C CYS A 91 -15.50 -2.86 5.32
N TYR A 92 -15.07 -1.88 6.13
CA TYR A 92 -15.94 -1.21 7.08
C TYR A 92 -16.03 0.27 6.80
N THR A 93 -17.16 0.87 7.19
CA THR A 93 -17.32 2.31 7.32
C THR A 93 -17.98 2.64 8.66
N ARG A 94 -17.63 3.78 9.25
CA ARG A 94 -18.33 4.31 10.44
C ARG A 94 -19.60 5.08 10.07
N ASP A 95 -19.67 5.56 8.83
CA ASP A 95 -20.77 6.35 8.30
C ASP A 95 -21.11 5.85 6.90
N GLN A 96 -22.24 5.14 6.79
CA GLN A 96 -22.69 4.58 5.52
C GLN A 96 -23.16 5.66 4.53
N ASN A 97 -23.56 6.83 5.02
CA ASN A 97 -24.04 7.92 4.19
C ASN A 97 -22.88 8.74 3.62
N LYS A 98 -21.70 8.65 4.23
CA LYS A 98 -20.49 9.30 3.73
C LYS A 98 -20.12 8.75 2.37
N THR A 99 -19.97 9.66 1.41
CA THR A 99 -19.38 9.36 0.10
C THR A 99 -18.09 10.14 -0.06
N SER A 100 -16.99 9.45 -0.36
CA SER A 100 -15.70 10.05 -0.67
C SER A 100 -15.21 9.55 -2.03
N ALA A 101 -14.23 10.24 -2.61
CA ALA A 101 -13.57 9.77 -3.83
C ALA A 101 -13.04 8.32 -3.64
N ASN A 102 -12.44 8.03 -2.49
CA ASN A 102 -11.94 6.69 -2.17
C ASN A 102 -13.05 5.63 -2.15
N SER A 103 -14.20 5.92 -1.52
CA SER A 103 -15.29 4.93 -1.49
C SER A 103 -15.90 4.70 -2.87
N ILE A 104 -15.95 5.72 -3.72
CA ILE A 104 -16.36 5.57 -5.13
C ILE A 104 -15.37 4.67 -5.87
N PHE A 105 -14.06 4.87 -5.69
CA PHE A 105 -13.03 4.03 -6.31
C PHE A 105 -13.14 2.57 -5.86
N VAL A 106 -13.31 2.32 -4.56
CA VAL A 106 -13.49 0.96 -4.03
C VAL A 106 -14.71 0.29 -4.67
N ARG A 107 -15.86 0.97 -4.66
CA ARG A 107 -17.12 0.43 -5.21
C ARG A 107 -17.04 0.12 -6.71
N ARG A 108 -16.40 0.99 -7.50
CA ARG A 108 -16.28 0.81 -8.95
C ARG A 108 -15.27 -0.24 -9.37
N ASN A 109 -14.30 -0.56 -8.52
CA ASN A 109 -13.20 -1.48 -8.84
C ASN A 109 -13.24 -2.76 -7.98
N SER A 110 -14.39 -3.04 -7.37
CA SER A 110 -14.66 -4.32 -6.69
C SER A 110 -15.77 -5.04 -7.44
N HIS A 111 -15.50 -6.26 -7.87
CA HIS A 111 -16.51 -7.12 -8.51
C HIS A 111 -17.53 -7.60 -7.47
N PHE A 112 -17.08 -7.81 -6.24
CA PHE A 112 -17.93 -8.08 -5.08
C PHE A 112 -17.53 -7.17 -3.92
N LEU A 113 -18.51 -6.60 -3.23
CA LEU A 113 -18.29 -5.71 -2.10
C LEU A 113 -19.18 -6.08 -0.92
N LYS A 114 -18.56 -6.33 0.24
CA LYS A 114 -19.24 -6.52 1.52
C LYS A 114 -18.82 -5.42 2.48
N GLU A 115 -19.79 -4.58 2.87
CA GLU A 115 -19.59 -3.49 3.83
C GLU A 115 -20.08 -3.92 5.23
N TYR A 116 -19.33 -3.56 6.26
CA TYR A 116 -19.67 -3.73 7.68
C TYR A 116 -19.81 -2.37 8.37
N ASN A 117 -20.65 -2.34 9.41
CA ASN A 117 -21.03 -1.10 10.09
C ASN A 117 -20.02 -0.66 11.15
N SER A 118 -19.09 -1.54 11.49
CA SER A 118 -18.06 -1.25 12.47
C SER A 118 -16.75 -1.96 12.15
N ARG A 119 -15.65 -1.35 12.62
CA ARG A 119 -14.33 -1.98 12.59
C ARG A 119 -14.31 -3.30 13.38
N LEU A 120 -15.12 -3.42 14.42
CA LEU A 120 -15.16 -4.62 15.26
C LEU A 120 -15.76 -5.81 14.50
N GLU A 121 -16.91 -5.62 13.85
CA GLU A 121 -17.54 -6.65 13.03
C GLU A 121 -16.66 -7.08 11.86
N TRP A 122 -16.09 -6.09 11.15
CA TRP A 122 -15.14 -6.36 10.07
C TRP A 122 -13.93 -7.16 10.54
N LYS A 123 -13.33 -6.79 11.68
CA LYS A 123 -12.20 -7.54 12.25
C LYS A 123 -12.53 -8.99 12.57
N LYS A 124 -13.73 -9.27 13.10
CA LYS A 124 -14.16 -10.66 13.36
C LYS A 124 -14.19 -11.46 12.07
N LYS A 125 -14.72 -10.88 10.98
CA LYS A 125 -14.78 -11.54 9.68
C LYS A 125 -13.44 -11.70 8.99
N VAL A 126 -12.55 -10.71 9.10
CA VAL A 126 -11.16 -10.86 8.64
C VAL A 126 -10.46 -11.99 9.41
N PHE A 127 -10.60 -12.04 10.73
CA PHE A 127 -9.97 -13.07 11.56
C PHE A 127 -10.46 -14.49 11.23
N GLU A 128 -11.76 -14.65 10.95
CA GLU A 128 -12.31 -15.92 10.47
C GLU A 128 -11.61 -16.37 9.16
N ILE A 129 -11.44 -15.46 8.19
CA ILE A 129 -10.76 -15.75 6.92
C ILE A 129 -9.26 -16.02 7.13
N GLU A 130 -8.59 -15.21 7.95
CA GLU A 130 -7.16 -15.37 8.25
C GLU A 130 -6.87 -16.70 8.93
N SER A 131 -7.78 -17.20 9.76
CA SER A 131 -7.64 -18.51 10.42
C SER A 131 -7.68 -19.69 9.42
N GLU A 132 -8.22 -19.46 8.21
CA GLU A 132 -8.24 -20.45 7.13
C GLU A 132 -6.96 -20.44 6.28
N VAL A 133 -6.10 -19.44 6.46
CA VAL A 133 -4.86 -19.21 5.71
C VAL A 133 -3.66 -19.60 6.58
N ALA A 134 -2.74 -20.45 6.11
CA ALA A 134 -1.57 -20.83 6.91
C ALA A 134 -0.36 -19.91 6.66
N GLU A 135 -0.18 -19.40 5.44
CA GLU A 135 0.92 -18.49 5.07
C GLU A 135 0.52 -17.30 4.16
N GLU A 136 1.43 -16.34 3.99
CA GLU A 136 1.22 -15.16 3.14
C GLU A 136 0.95 -15.56 1.67
N PHE A 137 -0.16 -15.06 1.14
CA PHE A 137 -0.66 -15.39 -0.20
C PHE A 137 -0.92 -16.88 -0.43
N GLU A 138 -1.32 -17.61 0.61
CA GLU A 138 -2.01 -18.88 0.43
C GLU A 138 -3.49 -18.69 0.11
N MET A 139 -4.04 -19.69 -0.57
CA MET A 139 -5.45 -19.70 -0.96
C MET A 139 -6.33 -19.91 0.27
N ILE A 140 -7.46 -19.21 0.30
CA ILE A 140 -8.48 -19.39 1.34
C ILE A 140 -9.08 -20.80 1.14
N LYS A 141 -8.87 -21.70 2.12
CA LYS A 141 -9.16 -23.14 1.98
C LYS A 141 -10.63 -23.47 1.73
N ASN A 142 -11.55 -22.56 2.08
CA ASN A 142 -12.99 -22.75 1.98
C ASN A 142 -13.61 -22.01 0.79
N THR A 143 -12.83 -21.63 -0.23
CA THR A 143 -13.35 -21.01 -1.45
C THR A 143 -13.02 -21.84 -2.67
N ASP A 144 -14.02 -22.07 -3.52
CA ASP A 144 -13.86 -22.75 -4.81
C ASP A 144 -13.07 -21.89 -5.83
N GLU A 145 -12.77 -20.63 -5.47
CA GLU A 145 -12.25 -19.61 -6.37
C GLU A 145 -10.75 -19.31 -6.18
N ASN A 146 -9.94 -20.14 -5.51
CA ASN A 146 -8.48 -19.90 -5.37
C ASN A 146 -8.16 -18.46 -4.93
N GLU A 147 -8.94 -17.93 -3.97
CA GLU A 147 -8.85 -16.54 -3.53
C GLU A 147 -7.69 -16.33 -2.56
N VAL A 148 -7.04 -15.17 -2.63
CA VAL A 148 -6.02 -14.76 -1.66
C VAL A 148 -6.40 -13.49 -0.93
N LEU A 149 -6.34 -13.52 0.41
CA LEU A 149 -6.51 -12.33 1.23
C LEU A 149 -5.25 -11.45 1.19
N ILE A 150 -5.43 -10.19 0.79
CA ILE A 150 -4.37 -9.18 0.83
C ILE A 150 -4.42 -8.49 2.20
N PRO A 151 -3.32 -8.49 2.98
CA PRO A 151 -3.29 -7.83 4.28
C PRO A 151 -3.62 -6.34 4.21
N GLU A 152 -4.25 -5.80 5.26
CA GLU A 152 -4.58 -4.37 5.34
C GLU A 152 -3.34 -3.51 5.04
N TYR A 153 -3.50 -2.47 4.22
CA TYR A 153 -2.41 -1.59 3.75
C TYR A 153 -1.29 -2.25 2.93
N GLY A 154 -1.44 -3.53 2.58
CA GLY A 154 -0.41 -4.33 1.94
C GLY A 154 0.72 -4.67 2.91
N PHE A 155 0.40 -4.93 4.17
CA PHE A 155 1.39 -5.29 5.19
C PHE A 155 1.90 -6.72 4.97
N CYS A 156 2.79 -6.89 4.00
CA CYS A 156 3.19 -8.18 3.46
C CYS A 156 4.60 -8.07 2.83
N ARG A 157 5.34 -9.18 2.71
CA ARG A 157 6.69 -9.18 2.14
C ARG A 157 6.70 -8.71 0.69
N GLY A 158 5.70 -9.09 -0.09
CA GLY A 158 5.54 -8.63 -1.48
C GLY A 158 5.59 -7.11 -1.57
N ALA A 159 4.84 -6.40 -0.73
CA ALA A 159 4.83 -4.94 -0.72
C ALA A 159 6.15 -4.31 -0.28
N LEU A 160 6.88 -4.93 0.67
CA LEU A 160 8.20 -4.47 1.09
C LEU A 160 9.20 -4.55 -0.07
N HIS A 161 9.21 -5.68 -0.79
CA HIS A 161 10.07 -5.86 -1.96
C HIS A 161 9.71 -4.90 -3.10
N GLY A 162 8.42 -4.63 -3.31
CA GLY A 162 7.98 -3.65 -4.30
C GLY A 162 8.55 -2.24 -4.06
N LEU A 163 8.80 -1.88 -2.79
CA LEU A 163 9.38 -0.60 -2.42
C LEU A 163 10.90 -0.53 -2.59
N ASP A 164 11.61 -1.65 -2.76
CA ASP A 164 13.07 -1.64 -2.96
C ASP A 164 13.46 -0.84 -4.21
N SER A 165 12.65 -0.95 -5.27
CA SER A 165 12.83 -0.15 -6.49
C SER A 165 12.81 1.36 -6.26
N LEU A 166 12.13 1.85 -5.21
CA LEU A 166 12.18 3.25 -4.82
C LEU A 166 13.51 3.57 -4.13
N TRP A 167 13.90 2.73 -3.18
CA TRP A 167 15.07 2.93 -2.34
C TRP A 167 16.38 2.85 -3.12
N GLU A 168 16.47 1.96 -4.11
CA GLU A 168 17.61 1.84 -5.03
C GLU A 168 17.86 3.12 -5.85
N GLN A 169 16.83 3.91 -6.10
CA GLN A 169 16.93 5.12 -6.93
C GLN A 169 17.32 6.37 -6.12
N ILE A 170 17.31 6.33 -4.79
CA ILE A 170 17.63 7.48 -3.95
C ILE A 170 19.16 7.60 -3.80
N PRO A 171 19.77 8.73 -4.21
CA PRO A 171 21.21 8.96 -4.01
C PRO A 171 21.47 9.36 -2.55
N ILE A 172 21.48 8.37 -1.65
CA ILE A 172 21.55 8.60 -0.20
C ILE A 172 22.82 9.32 0.25
N GLU A 173 23.89 9.26 -0.53
CA GLU A 173 25.17 9.94 -0.26
C GLU A 173 25.04 11.47 -0.28
N ARG A 174 23.93 11.99 -0.83
CA ARG A 174 23.62 13.43 -0.86
C ARG A 174 22.84 13.92 0.36
N TYR A 175 22.46 13.04 1.27
CA TYR A 175 21.55 13.35 2.37
C TYR A 175 22.04 12.78 3.69
N ASP A 176 21.84 13.53 4.78
CA ASP A 176 22.24 13.06 6.12
C ASP A 176 21.21 12.12 6.76
N ARG A 177 19.96 12.16 6.29
CA ARG A 177 18.83 11.40 6.84
C ARG A 177 17.64 11.38 5.89
N LEU A 178 16.79 10.37 6.04
CA LEU A 178 15.48 10.29 5.42
C LEU A 178 14.39 10.50 6.47
N ALA A 179 13.33 11.26 6.12
CA ALA A 179 12.14 11.42 6.94
C ALA A 179 10.93 10.85 6.20
N ILE A 180 10.19 9.95 6.84
CA ILE A 180 9.06 9.22 6.23
C ILE A 180 7.83 9.34 7.12
N ASP A 181 6.69 9.72 6.54
CA ASP A 181 5.40 9.70 7.22
C ASP A 181 4.97 8.26 7.57
N ILE A 182 4.65 8.02 8.85
CA ILE A 182 4.16 6.75 9.36
C ILE A 182 2.64 6.74 9.37
N GLY A 183 2.06 6.29 8.26
CA GLY A 183 0.65 5.88 8.20
C GLY A 183 0.46 4.47 8.76
N SER A 184 0.63 3.45 7.91
CA SER A 184 0.55 2.02 8.32
C SER A 184 1.90 1.41 8.72
N GLY A 185 3.01 2.15 8.60
CA GLY A 185 4.36 1.67 8.92
C GLY A 185 5.09 0.92 7.80
N VAL A 186 4.39 0.31 6.83
CA VAL A 186 5.04 -0.51 5.76
C VAL A 186 6.15 0.22 5.02
N THR A 187 5.93 1.49 4.65
CA THR A 187 6.94 2.27 3.92
C THR A 187 8.18 2.53 4.76
N TRP A 188 8.00 2.94 6.01
CA TRP A 188 9.10 3.17 6.95
C TRP A 188 9.85 1.86 7.29
N LEU A 189 9.14 0.76 7.52
CA LEU A 189 9.74 -0.57 7.74
C LEU A 189 10.56 -1.02 6.54
N SER A 190 10.05 -0.83 5.31
CA SER A 190 10.79 -1.19 4.10
C SER A 190 12.08 -0.40 3.96
N ALA A 191 12.07 0.90 4.28
CA ALA A 191 13.26 1.74 4.23
C ALA A 191 14.30 1.32 5.28
N ASN A 192 13.87 1.04 6.52
CA ASN A 192 14.78 0.53 7.55
C ASN A 192 15.40 -0.82 7.16
N ARG A 193 14.60 -1.74 6.63
CA ARG A 193 15.09 -3.04 6.13
C ARG A 193 16.11 -2.86 5.00
N PHE A 194 15.82 -1.96 4.05
CA PHE A 194 16.64 -1.76 2.85
C PHE A 194 17.94 -1.01 3.15
N PHE A 195 17.86 0.11 3.86
CA PHE A 195 19.03 0.94 4.14
C PHE A 195 19.87 0.41 5.30
N GLN A 196 19.27 -0.31 6.25
CA GLN A 196 19.93 -0.74 7.47
C GLN A 196 20.64 0.46 8.13
N ASN A 197 21.97 0.42 8.24
CA ASN A 197 22.78 1.48 8.85
C ASN A 197 23.40 2.46 7.84
N ARG A 198 23.02 2.39 6.55
CA ARG A 198 23.60 3.26 5.50
C ARG A 198 23.14 4.72 5.59
N ILE A 199 21.93 4.96 6.10
CA ILE A 199 21.40 6.31 6.34
C ILE A 199 20.35 6.25 7.46
N PRO A 200 20.32 7.21 8.40
CA PRO A 200 19.25 7.30 9.39
C PRO A 200 17.87 7.49 8.75
N VAL A 201 16.89 6.65 9.14
CA VAL A 201 15.50 6.72 8.65
C VAL A 201 14.56 7.10 9.80
N ILE A 202 14.16 8.37 9.81
CA ILE A 202 13.26 8.93 10.82
C ILE A 202 11.81 8.72 10.38
N GLY A 203 11.04 8.08 11.25
CA GLY A 203 9.60 7.96 11.07
C GLY A 203 8.87 9.12 11.73
N VAL A 204 7.96 9.77 11.02
CA VAL A 204 7.16 10.89 11.51
C VAL A 204 5.69 10.50 11.53
N CYS A 205 5.07 10.44 12.70
CA CYS A 205 3.63 10.18 12.81
C CYS A 205 2.85 11.49 12.67
N ILE A 206 2.19 11.71 11.52
CA ILE A 206 1.35 12.90 11.31
C ILE A 206 -0.07 12.62 11.81
N GLY A 207 -0.64 13.54 12.60
CA GLY A 207 -2.04 13.49 13.01
C GLY A 207 -2.37 12.53 14.17
N LEU A 208 -1.37 11.89 14.78
CA LEU A 208 -1.54 11.14 16.02
C LEU A 208 -1.10 11.98 17.23
N PRO A 209 -1.83 11.96 18.36
CA PRO A 209 -1.37 12.60 19.59
C PRO A 209 -0.04 12.00 20.04
N LYS A 210 0.91 12.83 20.50
CA LYS A 210 2.24 12.39 20.99
C LYS A 210 2.19 11.15 21.90
N LYS A 211 1.16 11.01 22.73
CA LYS A 211 0.95 9.86 23.65
C LYS A 211 0.79 8.51 22.94
N ARG A 212 0.46 8.47 21.65
CA ARG A 212 0.35 7.25 20.84
C ARG A 212 1.56 7.01 19.93
N CYS A 213 2.51 7.96 19.91
CA CYS A 213 3.75 7.89 19.14
C CYS A 213 4.88 7.42 20.06
N LEU A 214 4.76 6.21 20.60
CA LEU A 214 5.87 5.57 21.32
C LEU A 214 6.52 4.57 20.35
N VAL A 215 7.50 5.05 19.61
CA VAL A 215 8.60 4.22 19.13
C VAL A 215 9.85 5.03 19.45
N GLY A 216 10.50 4.66 20.55
CA GLY A 216 11.81 5.16 20.95
C GLY A 216 12.91 4.44 20.20
#